data_AF-A0A5Q3LD82-F1
#
_entry.id   AF-A0A5Q3LD82-F1
#
_cell.length_a   1.000
_cell.length_b   1.000
_cell.length_c   1.000
_cell.angle_alpha   90.00
_cell.angle_beta   90.00
_cell.angle_gamma   90.00
#
_symmetry.space_group_name_H-M   'P 1'
#
loop_
_entity.id
_entity.type
_entity.pdbx_description
1 polymer ?
#
loop_
_entity_poly.entity_id
_entity_poly.type
_entity_poly.pdbx_seq_one_letter_code
_entity_poly.pdbx_strand_id
1 'polypeptide(L)'
;MPQDVLDSESSPGGSSPEEASEDFSFRQLRRSSTRRSALILLLILSWTYAYNLLIKGQPPLEAFFEILNTISDDFVMGSLLTFLVGLGIVLVYGLTKFYSQIISNVYSFRILERIAYRDLPRGDLRSFLRNLIYFEEQPEPKIACPHHISSIVLSFAMLYAVSWTYLVLFSEALFFLAWSAGVNLVVREDNVLIVPTVAMAIPFSARVMAYFRYPYTQDFADFMPGVVFVLLIVYTLGRLYDSPDERFFLLQVMANQDYLNLYLRNGVFLAFLPVFFEAIYWMIELRRLEMKANASSNHE
;
A
#
# COMPACT_ATOMS: atom_id res chain seq x y z
N MET A 1 -2.74 -86.96 14.17
CA MET A 1 -2.46 -87.60 12.87
C MET A 1 -3.80 -87.86 12.19
N PRO A 2 -3.96 -87.58 10.87
CA PRO A 2 -3.12 -86.75 9.98
C PRO A 2 -3.19 -85.25 10.40
N GLN A 3 -2.74 -84.19 9.69
CA GLN A 3 -1.70 -84.02 8.65
C GLN A 3 -1.86 -84.54 7.20
N ASP A 4 -2.41 -83.69 6.31
CA ASP A 4 -2.06 -83.48 4.88
C ASP A 4 -2.52 -82.01 4.56
N VAL A 5 -1.81 -81.04 3.96
CA VAL A 5 -0.57 -80.90 3.13
C VAL A 5 -0.83 -80.82 1.61
N LEU A 6 -0.17 -79.82 0.98
CA LEU A 6 -0.18 -79.38 -0.44
C LEU A 6 -1.43 -78.54 -0.84
N ASP A 7 -1.33 -77.28 -1.29
CA ASP A 7 -0.46 -76.66 -2.33
C ASP A 7 -0.68 -77.31 -3.71
N SER A 8 -0.79 -76.62 -4.85
CA SER A 8 -0.67 -75.18 -5.16
C SER A 8 -1.32 -74.93 -6.53
N GLU A 9 -1.95 -73.78 -6.74
CA GLU A 9 -1.96 -73.18 -8.08
C GLU A 9 -1.84 -71.67 -8.00
N SER A 10 -0.73 -71.16 -8.55
CA SER A 10 -0.42 -69.74 -8.62
C SER A 10 -1.21 -69.07 -9.74
N SER A 11 -1.84 -67.93 -9.47
CA SER A 11 -2.17 -66.96 -10.50
C SER A 11 -1.77 -65.55 -10.05
N PRO A 12 -1.14 -64.75 -10.92
CA PRO A 12 -0.53 -63.49 -10.52
C PRO A 12 -1.60 -62.46 -10.16
N GLY A 13 -1.38 -61.73 -9.07
CA GLY A 13 -2.22 -60.60 -8.69
C GLY A 13 -2.19 -59.53 -9.77
N GLY A 14 -3.25 -59.48 -10.59
CA GLY A 14 -3.44 -58.44 -11.58
C GLY A 14 -3.73 -57.11 -10.90
N SER A 15 -2.78 -56.18 -10.99
CA SER A 15 -2.99 -54.77 -10.62
C SER A 15 -4.19 -54.21 -11.37
N SER A 16 -5.09 -53.54 -10.67
CA SER A 16 -6.32 -53.02 -11.26
C SER A 16 -6.03 -51.93 -12.31
N PRO A 17 -6.85 -51.81 -13.37
CA PRO A 17 -6.60 -50.83 -14.43
C PRO A 17 -6.73 -49.37 -13.97
N GLU A 18 -7.41 -49.09 -12.85
CA GLU A 18 -7.49 -47.74 -12.27
C GLU A 18 -6.16 -47.31 -11.63
N GLU A 19 -5.52 -48.15 -10.79
CA GLU A 19 -4.21 -47.85 -10.19
C GLU A 19 -3.13 -47.63 -11.26
N ALA A 20 -3.16 -48.42 -12.33
CA ALA A 20 -2.28 -48.25 -13.48
C ALA A 20 -2.51 -46.91 -14.22
N SER A 21 -3.75 -46.37 -14.21
CA SER A 21 -4.08 -45.12 -14.88
C SER A 21 -3.66 -43.88 -14.08
N GLU A 22 -3.84 -43.88 -12.75
CA GLU A 22 -3.40 -42.78 -11.89
C GLU A 22 -1.88 -42.69 -11.80
N ASP A 23 -1.19 -43.82 -11.64
CA ASP A 23 0.27 -43.85 -11.58
C ASP A 23 0.90 -43.46 -12.94
N PHE A 24 0.25 -43.79 -14.07
CA PHE A 24 0.66 -43.27 -15.38
C PHE A 24 0.46 -41.75 -15.48
N SER A 25 -0.68 -41.22 -15.02
CA SER A 25 -0.97 -39.77 -14.98
C SER A 25 0.05 -39.01 -14.11
N PHE A 26 0.34 -39.48 -12.90
CA PHE A 26 1.36 -38.90 -12.03
C PHE A 26 2.76 -38.95 -12.63
N ARG A 27 3.16 -40.08 -13.25
CA ARG A 27 4.45 -40.20 -13.96
C ARG A 27 4.52 -39.28 -15.17
N GLN A 28 3.41 -39.06 -15.89
CA GLN A 28 3.33 -38.17 -17.06
C GLN A 28 3.38 -36.70 -16.64
N LEU A 29 2.65 -36.30 -15.58
CA LEU A 29 2.76 -35.00 -14.93
C LEU A 29 4.20 -34.74 -14.45
N ARG A 30 4.81 -35.68 -13.73
CA ARG A 30 6.20 -35.59 -13.23
C ARG A 30 7.23 -35.48 -14.35
N ARG A 31 7.08 -36.22 -15.45
CA ARG A 31 7.92 -36.11 -16.66
C ARG A 31 7.72 -34.79 -17.41
N SER A 32 6.49 -34.27 -17.49
CA SER A 32 6.22 -32.96 -18.09
C SER A 32 6.81 -31.82 -17.25
N SER A 33 6.72 -31.94 -15.92
CA SER A 33 7.29 -31.03 -14.95
C SER A 33 8.83 -31.01 -15.06
N THR A 34 9.51 -32.17 -15.06
CA THR A 34 10.98 -32.21 -15.24
C THR A 34 11.43 -31.62 -16.57
N ARG A 35 10.72 -31.87 -17.67
CA ARG A 35 11.03 -31.25 -18.98
C ARG A 35 10.85 -29.72 -18.94
N ARG A 36 9.78 -29.22 -18.31
CA ARG A 36 9.55 -27.78 -18.14
C ARG A 36 10.62 -27.14 -17.26
N SER A 37 10.94 -27.73 -16.11
CA SER A 37 11.99 -27.26 -15.21
C SER A 37 13.36 -27.24 -15.90
N ALA A 38 13.72 -28.30 -16.65
CA ALA A 38 14.98 -28.34 -17.40
C ALA A 38 15.04 -27.25 -18.48
N LEU A 39 13.93 -26.99 -19.19
CA LEU A 39 13.86 -25.97 -20.24
C LEU A 39 13.91 -24.55 -19.65
N ILE A 40 13.25 -24.29 -18.52
CA ILE A 40 13.36 -23.05 -17.76
C ILE A 40 14.80 -22.83 -17.27
N LEU A 41 15.43 -23.87 -16.72
CA LEU A 41 16.80 -23.80 -16.19
C LEU A 41 17.80 -23.54 -17.33
N LEU A 42 17.62 -24.18 -18.50
CA LEU A 42 18.43 -23.94 -19.69
C LEU A 42 18.24 -22.51 -20.24
N LEU A 43 17.02 -21.97 -20.24
CA LEU A 43 16.76 -20.57 -20.60
C LEU A 43 17.45 -19.60 -19.64
N ILE A 44 17.40 -19.85 -18.32
CA ILE A 44 18.08 -19.02 -17.31
C ILE A 44 19.60 -19.07 -17.52
N LEU A 45 20.20 -20.26 -17.64
CA LEU A 45 21.65 -20.39 -17.89
C LEU A 45 22.08 -19.71 -19.19
N SER A 46 21.31 -19.88 -20.28
CA SER A 46 21.57 -19.23 -21.57
C SER A 46 21.48 -17.70 -21.46
N TRP A 47 20.53 -17.18 -20.68
CA TRP A 47 20.39 -15.75 -20.43
C TRP A 47 21.54 -15.20 -19.55
N THR A 48 21.94 -15.91 -18.49
CA THR A 48 23.10 -15.50 -17.67
C THR A 48 24.39 -15.52 -18.49
N TYR A 49 24.58 -16.50 -19.36
CA TYR A 49 25.72 -16.54 -20.27
C TYR A 49 25.73 -15.33 -21.23
N ALA A 50 24.58 -15.00 -21.82
CA ALA A 50 24.42 -13.80 -22.65
C ALA A 50 24.66 -12.51 -21.85
N TYR A 51 24.22 -12.44 -20.59
CA TYR A 51 24.47 -11.31 -19.69
C TYR A 51 25.96 -11.13 -19.36
N ASN A 52 26.68 -12.21 -19.05
CA ASN A 52 28.13 -12.18 -18.83
C ASN A 52 28.89 -11.69 -20.07
N LEU A 53 28.49 -12.13 -21.26
CA LEU A 53 29.14 -11.76 -22.51
C LEU A 53 28.80 -10.32 -22.95
N LEU A 54 27.55 -9.88 -22.81
CA LEU A 54 27.07 -8.58 -23.31
C LEU A 54 27.19 -7.43 -22.30
N ILE A 55 27.00 -7.69 -20.99
CA ILE A 55 26.96 -6.67 -19.93
C ILE A 55 28.27 -6.64 -19.14
N LYS A 56 28.81 -7.80 -18.73
CA LYS A 56 30.14 -7.86 -18.09
C LYS A 56 31.30 -7.78 -19.09
N GLY A 57 31.04 -7.94 -20.40
CA GLY A 57 32.06 -7.88 -21.45
C GLY A 57 33.10 -9.01 -21.38
N GLN A 58 32.78 -10.12 -20.73
CA GLN A 58 33.72 -11.21 -20.48
C GLN A 58 33.97 -12.07 -21.72
N PRO A 59 35.19 -12.60 -21.91
CA PRO A 59 35.47 -13.52 -22.99
C PRO A 59 34.66 -14.83 -22.83
N PRO A 60 34.30 -15.52 -23.93
CA PRO A 60 33.30 -16.61 -23.91
C PRO A 60 33.57 -17.74 -22.91
N LEU A 61 34.84 -18.02 -22.64
CA LEU A 61 35.26 -19.12 -21.76
C LEU A 61 35.10 -18.76 -20.28
N GLU A 62 35.46 -17.54 -19.88
CA GLU A 62 35.27 -17.01 -18.53
C GLU A 62 33.78 -16.78 -18.24
N ALA A 63 33.06 -16.21 -19.22
CA ALA A 63 31.62 -15.99 -19.15
C ALA A 63 30.80 -17.28 -18.88
N PHE A 64 31.30 -18.45 -19.30
CA PHE A 64 30.69 -19.76 -19.03
C PHE A 64 30.96 -20.27 -17.62
N PHE A 65 32.20 -20.15 -17.12
CA PHE A 65 32.53 -20.59 -15.76
C PHE A 65 31.96 -19.67 -14.68
N GLU A 66 31.85 -18.37 -14.94
CA GLU A 66 31.25 -17.39 -14.01
C GLU A 66 29.71 -17.40 -13.98
N ILE A 67 29.02 -18.25 -14.75
CA ILE A 67 27.53 -18.32 -14.70
C ILE A 67 27.04 -18.54 -13.26
N LEU A 68 27.70 -19.40 -12.48
CA LEU A 68 27.36 -19.67 -11.08
C LEU A 68 27.60 -18.46 -10.16
N ASN A 69 28.68 -17.72 -10.38
CA ASN A 69 29.00 -16.52 -9.57
C ASN A 69 28.05 -15.37 -9.91
N THR A 70 27.74 -15.13 -11.19
CA THR A 70 26.74 -14.13 -11.60
C THR A 70 25.34 -14.49 -11.07
N ILE A 71 24.96 -15.78 -11.07
CA ILE A 71 23.70 -16.21 -10.45
C ILE A 71 23.71 -15.97 -8.94
N SER A 72 24.78 -16.35 -8.24
CA SER A 72 24.92 -16.22 -6.79
C SER A 72 24.91 -14.76 -6.33
N ASP A 73 25.73 -13.92 -6.95
CA ASP A 73 26.06 -12.62 -6.36
C ASP A 73 25.23 -11.52 -7.02
N ASP A 74 25.32 -11.34 -8.34
CA ASP A 74 24.60 -10.27 -9.04
C ASP A 74 23.08 -10.52 -9.10
N PHE A 75 22.66 -11.73 -9.45
CA PHE A 75 21.23 -12.04 -9.56
C PHE A 75 20.55 -12.16 -8.20
N VAL A 76 21.12 -12.81 -7.17
CA VAL A 76 20.48 -12.86 -5.85
C VAL A 76 20.47 -11.47 -5.21
N MET A 77 21.59 -10.73 -5.22
CA MET A 77 21.64 -9.40 -4.60
C MET A 77 20.76 -8.40 -5.34
N GLY A 78 20.79 -8.40 -6.68
CA GLY A 78 19.91 -7.57 -7.50
C GLY A 78 18.42 -7.92 -7.31
N SER A 79 18.09 -9.22 -7.26
CA SER A 79 16.70 -9.67 -7.03
C SER A 79 16.23 -9.35 -5.62
N LEU A 80 17.08 -9.50 -4.60
CA LEU A 80 16.77 -9.15 -3.21
C LEU A 80 16.54 -7.64 -3.08
N LEU A 81 17.41 -6.81 -3.65
CA LEU A 81 17.24 -5.36 -3.67
C LEU A 81 15.93 -4.98 -4.38
N THR A 82 15.68 -5.54 -5.56
CA THR A 82 14.45 -5.29 -6.34
C THR A 82 13.21 -5.72 -5.57
N PHE A 83 13.25 -6.86 -4.89
CA PHE A 83 12.15 -7.35 -4.06
C PHE A 83 11.90 -6.44 -2.85
N LEU A 84 12.95 -6.01 -2.14
CA LEU A 84 12.83 -5.10 -0.99
C LEU A 84 12.30 -3.72 -1.40
N VAL A 85 12.78 -3.17 -2.51
CA VAL A 85 12.29 -1.90 -3.08
C VAL A 85 10.83 -2.06 -3.54
N GLY A 86 10.49 -3.14 -4.25
CA GLY A 86 9.13 -3.45 -4.67
C GLY A 86 8.16 -3.59 -3.49
N LEU A 87 8.56 -4.28 -2.43
CA LEU A 87 7.79 -4.41 -1.19
C LEU A 87 7.59 -3.06 -0.50
N GLY A 88 8.62 -2.21 -0.46
CA GLY A 88 8.53 -0.84 0.05
C GLY A 88 7.55 0.03 -0.74
N ILE A 89 7.60 -0.03 -2.07
CA ILE A 89 6.66 0.68 -2.97
C ILE A 89 5.22 0.22 -2.71
N VAL A 90 4.98 -1.09 -2.67
CA VAL A 90 3.64 -1.66 -2.41
C VAL A 90 3.12 -1.25 -1.03
N LEU A 91 3.99 -1.22 -0.01
CA LEU A 91 3.64 -0.81 1.35
C LEU A 91 3.25 0.67 1.41
N VAL A 92 4.06 1.58 0.83
CA VAL A 92 3.74 3.02 0.84
C VAL A 92 2.50 3.31 0.00
N TYR A 93 2.40 2.74 -1.21
CA TYR A 93 1.23 2.90 -2.06
C TYR A 93 -0.05 2.40 -1.39
N GLY A 94 -0.02 1.20 -0.80
CA GLY A 94 -1.15 0.64 -0.06
C GLY A 94 -1.56 1.51 1.14
N LEU A 95 -0.59 2.05 1.87
CA LEU A 95 -0.84 2.96 2.98
C LEU A 95 -1.48 4.28 2.52
N THR A 96 -0.94 4.92 1.47
CA THR A 96 -1.52 6.18 0.95
C THR A 96 -2.89 5.95 0.32
N LYS A 97 -3.11 4.84 -0.40
CA LYS A 97 -4.42 4.50 -0.98
C LYS A 97 -5.47 4.22 0.11
N PHE A 98 -5.10 3.54 1.19
CA PHE A 98 -5.96 3.36 2.36
C PHE A 98 -6.33 4.70 3.02
N TYR A 99 -5.40 5.65 3.14
CA TYR A 99 -5.72 6.99 3.63
C TYR A 99 -6.60 7.80 2.66
N SER A 100 -6.40 7.68 1.34
CA SER A 100 -7.30 8.26 0.34
C SER A 100 -8.72 7.73 0.49
N GLN A 101 -8.90 6.42 0.68
CA GLN A 101 -10.21 5.79 0.97
C GLN A 101 -10.83 6.31 2.28
N ILE A 102 -10.02 6.53 3.33
CA ILE A 102 -10.51 7.13 4.58
C ILE A 102 -11.06 8.53 4.34
N ILE A 103 -10.33 9.35 3.59
CA ILE A 103 -10.71 10.74 3.30
C ILE A 103 -11.91 10.83 2.36
N SER A 104 -11.97 10.01 1.31
CA SER A 104 -13.03 10.08 0.29
C SER A 104 -14.38 9.56 0.77
N ASN A 105 -14.41 8.62 1.72
CA ASN A 105 -15.65 8.05 2.25
C ASN A 105 -15.99 8.64 3.63
N VAL A 106 -17.16 9.28 3.74
CA VAL A 106 -17.64 9.90 4.99
C VAL A 106 -17.79 8.87 6.12
N TYR A 107 -18.20 7.64 5.80
CA TYR A 107 -18.47 6.59 6.77
C TYR A 107 -17.22 5.88 7.30
N SER A 108 -16.02 6.22 6.79
CA SER A 108 -14.78 5.50 7.05
C SER A 108 -14.49 5.22 8.52
N PHE A 109 -14.64 6.21 9.40
CA PHE A 109 -14.37 6.02 10.83
C PHE A 109 -15.33 5.06 11.52
N ARG A 110 -16.59 4.99 11.07
CA ARG A 110 -17.58 4.00 11.55
C ARG A 110 -17.34 2.60 10.98
N ILE A 111 -16.85 2.49 9.74
CA ILE A 111 -16.40 1.21 9.15
C ILE A 111 -15.18 0.70 9.92
N LEU A 112 -14.18 1.56 10.17
CA LEU A 112 -12.98 1.23 10.93
C LEU A 112 -13.30 0.79 12.36
N GLU A 113 -14.20 1.49 13.05
CA GLU A 113 -14.71 1.07 14.37
C GLU A 113 -15.35 -0.32 14.30
N ARG A 114 -16.21 -0.59 13.32
CA ARG A 114 -16.86 -1.91 13.17
C ARG A 114 -15.83 -3.02 12.94
N ILE A 115 -14.81 -2.80 12.12
CA ILE A 115 -13.72 -3.77 11.88
C ILE A 115 -12.96 -4.01 13.18
N ALA A 116 -12.51 -2.94 13.85
CA ALA A 116 -11.73 -3.02 15.09
C ALA A 116 -12.50 -3.76 16.21
N TYR A 117 -13.74 -3.36 16.51
CA TYR A 117 -14.52 -3.98 17.60
C TYR A 117 -15.04 -5.38 17.28
N ARG A 118 -15.15 -5.77 16.00
CA ARG A 118 -15.57 -7.14 15.62
C ARG A 118 -14.41 -8.12 15.63
N ASP A 119 -13.26 -7.72 15.08
CA ASP A 119 -12.19 -8.65 14.70
C ASP A 119 -11.05 -8.67 15.76
N LEU A 120 -10.75 -7.53 16.39
CA LEU A 120 -9.67 -7.41 17.39
C LEU A 120 -9.93 -8.23 18.67
N PRO A 121 -11.13 -8.23 19.28
CA PRO A 121 -11.40 -9.04 20.49
C PRO A 121 -11.40 -10.55 20.23
N ARG A 122 -11.47 -10.96 18.96
CA ARG A 122 -11.43 -12.38 18.54
C ARG A 122 -10.00 -12.87 18.26
N GLY A 123 -9.00 -11.98 18.28
CA GLY A 123 -7.63 -12.30 17.92
C GLY A 123 -7.42 -12.64 16.44
N ASP A 124 -8.44 -12.49 15.58
CA ASP A 124 -8.37 -12.85 14.17
C ASP A 124 -7.76 -11.72 13.34
N LEU A 125 -6.44 -11.56 13.50
CA LEU A 125 -5.62 -10.61 12.74
C LEU A 125 -5.72 -10.83 11.22
N ARG A 126 -5.99 -12.07 10.77
CA ARG A 126 -6.12 -12.38 9.34
C ARG A 126 -7.42 -11.82 8.76
N SER A 127 -8.54 -11.99 9.47
CA SER A 127 -9.80 -11.34 9.09
C SER A 127 -9.70 -9.83 9.21
N PHE A 128 -9.11 -9.30 10.29
CA PHE A 128 -8.88 -7.86 10.45
C PHE A 128 -8.11 -7.26 9.26
N LEU A 129 -6.94 -7.81 8.92
CA LEU A 129 -6.14 -7.34 7.79
C LEU A 129 -6.86 -7.48 6.45
N ARG A 130 -7.58 -8.59 6.22
CA ARG A 130 -8.39 -8.75 5.00
C ARG A 130 -9.46 -7.66 4.91
N ASN A 131 -10.21 -7.42 5.98
CA ASN A 131 -11.30 -6.43 5.99
C ASN A 131 -10.76 -4.98 5.91
N LEU A 132 -9.50 -4.76 6.33
CA LEU A 132 -8.79 -3.48 6.17
C LEU A 132 -8.30 -3.25 4.72
N ILE A 133 -7.88 -4.32 4.02
CA ILE A 133 -7.50 -4.26 2.60
C ILE A 133 -8.74 -4.06 1.71
N TYR A 134 -9.81 -4.81 1.97
CA TYR A 134 -11.10 -4.69 1.28
C TYR A 134 -12.03 -3.71 2.03
N PHE A 135 -11.52 -2.50 2.31
CA PHE A 135 -12.23 -1.46 3.05
C PHE A 135 -13.44 -0.89 2.29
N GLU A 136 -13.28 -0.72 0.97
CA GLU A 136 -14.28 -0.15 0.06
C GLU A 136 -15.47 -1.09 -0.18
N GLU A 137 -15.28 -2.40 0.01
CA GLU A 137 -16.33 -3.42 -0.08
C GLU A 137 -17.14 -3.58 1.22
N GLN A 138 -16.80 -2.86 2.29
CA GLN A 138 -17.51 -2.99 3.57
C GLN A 138 -18.91 -2.35 3.50
N PRO A 139 -19.94 -2.98 4.12
CA PRO A 139 -21.31 -2.50 4.04
C PRO A 139 -21.47 -1.14 4.75
N GLU A 140 -21.94 -0.15 4.00
CA GLU A 140 -22.13 1.22 4.48
C GLU A 140 -23.01 1.27 5.75
N PRO A 141 -22.56 1.92 6.83
CA PRO A 141 -23.36 2.10 8.04
C PRO A 141 -24.40 3.21 7.85
N LYS A 142 -25.56 3.07 8.50
CA LYS A 142 -26.65 4.06 8.48
C LYS A 142 -26.28 5.45 9.06
N ILE A 143 -25.16 5.55 9.76
CA ILE A 143 -24.70 6.73 10.53
C ILE A 143 -23.18 6.84 10.33
N ALA A 144 -22.68 8.05 10.04
CA ALA A 144 -21.25 8.30 9.84
C ALA A 144 -20.43 8.40 11.14
N CYS A 145 -21.03 8.94 12.20
CA CYS A 145 -20.36 9.09 13.49
C CYS A 145 -20.10 7.72 14.17
N PRO A 146 -18.89 7.48 14.73
CA PRO A 146 -18.63 6.33 15.60
C PRO A 146 -19.57 6.26 16.81
N HIS A 147 -19.81 5.07 17.38
CA HIS A 147 -20.70 4.89 18.53
C HIS A 147 -19.97 5.02 19.87
N HIS A 148 -18.74 4.53 19.98
CA HIS A 148 -17.98 4.60 21.23
C HIS A 148 -17.14 5.88 21.30
N ILE A 149 -17.14 6.54 22.45
CA ILE A 149 -16.36 7.76 22.70
C ILE A 149 -14.86 7.52 22.49
N SER A 150 -14.36 6.33 22.85
CA SER A 150 -13.00 5.87 22.56
C SER A 150 -12.70 5.85 21.06
N SER A 151 -13.64 5.41 20.22
CA SER A 151 -13.52 5.41 18.76
C SER A 151 -13.53 6.83 18.19
N ILE A 152 -14.33 7.74 18.76
CA ILE A 152 -14.34 9.18 18.38
C ILE A 152 -12.96 9.79 18.64
N VAL A 153 -12.41 9.61 19.86
CA VAL A 153 -11.08 10.11 20.22
C VAL A 153 -9.98 9.50 19.35
N LEU A 154 -10.03 8.18 19.11
CA LEU A 154 -9.08 7.49 18.22
C LEU A 154 -9.17 8.01 16.77
N SER A 155 -10.38 8.27 16.28
CA SER A 155 -10.61 8.80 14.93
C SER A 155 -10.07 10.22 14.78
N PHE A 156 -10.26 11.09 15.77
CA PHE A 156 -9.66 12.42 15.78
C PHE A 156 -8.14 12.37 15.87
N ALA A 157 -7.56 11.50 16.71
CA ALA A 157 -6.12 11.32 16.80
C ALA A 157 -5.52 10.79 15.48
N MET A 158 -6.19 9.82 14.84
CA MET A 158 -5.80 9.28 13.55
C MET A 158 -5.89 10.35 12.45
N LEU A 159 -6.99 11.09 12.37
CA LEU A 159 -7.18 12.15 11.39
C LEU A 159 -6.14 13.28 11.56
N TYR A 160 -5.79 13.63 12.80
CA TYR A 160 -4.72 14.59 13.10
C TYR A 160 -3.34 14.09 12.63
N ALA A 161 -2.98 12.84 12.94
CA ALA A 161 -1.72 12.24 12.54
C ALA A 161 -1.59 12.12 11.00
N VAL A 162 -2.68 11.71 10.33
CA VAL A 162 -2.76 11.63 8.87
C VAL A 162 -2.67 13.02 8.23
N SER A 163 -3.30 14.04 8.84
CA SER A 163 -3.19 15.43 8.38
C SER A 163 -1.75 15.94 8.46
N TRP A 164 -1.00 15.60 9.51
CA TRP A 164 0.44 15.88 9.57
C TRP A 164 1.23 15.18 8.47
N THR A 165 0.96 13.89 8.23
CA THR A 165 1.62 13.14 7.15
C THR A 165 1.39 13.79 5.78
N TYR A 166 0.16 14.22 5.48
CA TYR A 166 -0.13 14.93 4.25
C TYR A 166 0.48 16.34 4.20
N LEU A 167 0.43 17.11 5.30
CA LEU A 167 1.07 18.43 5.36
C LEU A 167 2.57 18.35 5.02
N VAL A 168 3.27 17.33 5.52
CA VAL A 168 4.69 17.08 5.19
C VAL A 168 4.86 16.66 3.72
N LEU A 169 4.19 15.59 3.29
CA LEU A 169 4.38 15.02 1.94
C LEU A 169 3.93 15.97 0.82
N PHE A 170 2.79 16.65 0.97
CA PHE A 170 2.31 17.59 -0.04
C PHE A 170 3.06 18.92 -0.04
N SER A 171 3.63 19.37 1.09
CA SER A 171 4.50 20.56 1.05
C SER A 171 5.72 20.31 0.18
N GLU A 172 6.34 19.15 0.37
CA GLU A 172 7.50 18.72 -0.42
C GLU A 172 7.11 18.49 -1.90
N ALA A 173 6.00 17.81 -2.15
CA ALA A 173 5.55 17.54 -3.53
C ALA A 173 5.12 18.79 -4.29
N LEU A 174 4.48 19.77 -3.65
CA LEU A 174 4.12 21.04 -4.29
C LEU A 174 5.35 21.89 -4.60
N PHE A 175 6.33 21.92 -3.69
CA PHE A 175 7.59 22.61 -3.92
C PHE A 175 8.36 21.98 -5.09
N PHE A 176 8.47 20.65 -5.11
CA PHE A 176 9.07 19.92 -6.22
C PHE A 176 8.32 20.14 -7.55
N LEU A 177 6.98 20.06 -7.54
CA LEU A 177 6.17 20.28 -8.74
C LEU A 177 6.42 21.67 -9.32
N ALA A 178 6.42 22.71 -8.48
CA ALA A 178 6.68 24.06 -8.93
C ALA A 178 8.12 24.25 -9.46
N TRP A 179 9.12 23.68 -8.77
CA TRP A 179 10.51 23.65 -9.27
C TRP A 179 10.61 22.96 -10.64
N SER A 180 9.96 21.81 -10.81
CA SER A 180 9.94 21.04 -12.06
C SER A 180 9.24 21.78 -13.21
N ALA A 181 8.30 22.67 -12.89
CA ALA A 181 7.65 23.57 -13.84
C ALA A 181 8.49 24.84 -14.16
N GLY A 182 9.74 24.92 -13.67
CA GLY A 182 10.63 26.06 -13.84
C GLY A 182 10.35 27.24 -12.89
N VAL A 183 9.45 27.07 -11.92
CA VAL A 183 9.11 28.11 -10.94
C VAL A 183 10.06 28.02 -9.75
N ASN A 184 11.07 28.89 -9.72
CA ASN A 184 12.02 28.99 -8.61
C ASN A 184 11.39 29.62 -7.36
N LEU A 185 10.67 28.82 -6.56
CA LEU A 185 10.24 29.24 -5.22
C LEU A 185 11.44 29.35 -4.29
N VAL A 186 11.88 30.58 -4.06
CA VAL A 186 12.83 30.90 -2.98
C VAL A 186 12.10 30.68 -1.65
N VAL A 187 12.65 29.84 -0.76
CA VAL A 187 12.11 29.66 0.60
C VAL A 187 12.27 30.96 1.38
N ARG A 188 11.14 31.54 1.77
CA ARG A 188 10.97 32.79 2.54
C ARG A 188 9.84 32.56 3.54
N GLU A 189 9.74 33.39 4.58
CA GLU A 189 8.70 33.30 5.62
C GLU A 189 7.28 33.17 5.03
N ASP A 190 6.94 33.98 4.02
CA ASP A 190 5.64 33.92 3.33
C ASP A 190 5.37 32.53 2.71
N ASN A 191 6.38 31.96 2.03
CA ASN A 191 6.27 30.66 1.36
C ASN A 191 6.23 29.50 2.36
N VAL A 192 6.88 29.64 3.52
CA VAL A 192 6.82 28.65 4.63
C VAL A 192 5.42 28.57 5.24
N LEU A 193 4.59 29.62 5.11
CA LEU A 193 3.16 29.58 5.47
C LEU A 193 2.26 29.11 4.30
N ILE A 194 2.52 29.60 3.08
CA ILE A 194 1.64 29.36 1.92
C ILE A 194 1.72 27.91 1.45
N VAL A 195 2.92 27.35 1.27
CA VAL A 195 3.09 25.99 0.73
C VAL A 195 2.37 24.93 1.58
N PRO A 196 2.48 24.92 2.93
CA PRO A 196 1.76 23.95 3.76
C PRO A 196 0.25 24.18 3.82
N THR A 197 -0.20 25.44 3.65
CA THR A 197 -1.63 25.76 3.57
C THR A 197 -2.25 25.19 2.29
N VAL A 198 -1.59 25.36 1.14
CA VAL A 198 -2.03 24.77 -0.13
C VAL A 198 -1.91 23.24 -0.10
N ALA A 199 -0.84 22.71 0.51
CA ALA A 199 -0.64 21.28 0.71
C ALA A 199 -1.80 20.62 1.45
N MET A 200 -2.33 21.26 2.50
CA MET A 200 -3.49 20.78 3.25
C MET A 200 -4.82 21.04 2.57
N ALA A 201 -4.92 22.08 1.73
CA ALA A 201 -6.16 22.38 0.99
C ALA A 201 -6.56 21.24 0.04
N ILE A 202 -5.60 20.47 -0.51
CA ILE A 202 -5.87 19.33 -1.41
C ILE A 202 -6.63 18.19 -0.69
N PRO A 203 -6.05 17.49 0.32
CA PRO A 203 -6.76 16.43 1.04
C PRO A 203 -8.01 16.94 1.77
N PHE A 204 -7.99 18.18 2.26
CA PHE A 204 -9.17 18.77 2.88
C PHE A 204 -10.31 18.99 1.88
N SER A 205 -10.02 19.41 0.65
CA SER A 205 -11.03 19.54 -0.42
C SER A 205 -11.65 18.20 -0.78
N ALA A 206 -10.86 17.12 -0.83
CA ALA A 206 -11.36 15.76 -0.99
C ALA A 206 -12.34 15.39 0.13
N ARG A 207 -12.01 15.72 1.39
CA ARG A 207 -12.91 15.47 2.53
C ARG A 207 -14.21 16.28 2.46
N VAL A 208 -14.12 17.54 2.03
CA VAL A 208 -15.31 18.41 1.86
C VAL A 208 -16.20 17.90 0.72
N MET A 209 -15.63 17.45 -0.40
CA MET A 209 -16.37 16.78 -1.47
C MET A 209 -17.10 15.52 -0.97
N ALA A 210 -16.46 14.74 -0.08
CA ALA A 210 -17.09 13.60 0.59
C ALA A 210 -18.33 14.02 1.40
N TYR A 211 -18.24 15.08 2.22
CA TYR A 211 -19.38 15.58 3.00
C TYR A 211 -20.60 15.94 2.14
N PHE A 212 -20.36 16.48 0.93
CA PHE A 212 -21.40 16.77 -0.06
C PHE A 212 -21.84 15.56 -0.90
N ARG A 213 -21.23 14.38 -0.69
CA ARG A 213 -21.44 13.13 -1.46
C ARG A 213 -21.20 13.32 -2.96
N TYR A 214 -20.17 14.08 -3.31
CA TYR A 214 -19.81 14.34 -4.70
C TYR A 214 -19.29 13.05 -5.37
N PRO A 215 -19.76 12.65 -6.57
CA PRO A 215 -19.48 11.33 -7.13
C PRO A 215 -18.00 11.09 -7.43
N TYR A 216 -17.27 12.12 -7.90
CA TYR A 216 -15.85 12.01 -8.27
C TYR A 216 -14.89 12.23 -7.09
N THR A 217 -15.37 12.10 -5.85
CA THR A 217 -14.52 12.29 -4.65
C THR A 217 -13.38 11.27 -4.58
N GLN A 218 -13.65 10.02 -4.95
CA GLN A 218 -12.64 8.95 -4.99
C GLN A 218 -11.57 9.24 -6.04
N ASP A 219 -11.97 9.62 -7.27
CA ASP A 219 -11.04 9.97 -8.35
C ASP A 219 -10.12 11.13 -7.97
N PHE A 220 -10.66 12.15 -7.27
CA PHE A 220 -9.86 13.26 -6.75
C PHE A 220 -8.94 12.83 -5.60
N ALA A 221 -9.36 11.93 -4.72
CA ALA A 221 -8.53 11.40 -3.65
C ALA A 221 -7.42 10.45 -4.15
N ASP A 222 -7.63 9.81 -5.30
CA ASP A 222 -6.68 8.90 -5.95
C ASP A 222 -5.52 9.62 -6.66
N PHE A 223 -5.59 10.95 -6.78
CA PHE A 223 -4.43 11.78 -7.10
C PHE A 223 -3.32 11.67 -6.03
N MET A 224 -3.68 11.52 -4.75
CA MET A 224 -2.70 11.63 -3.65
C MET A 224 -1.64 10.52 -3.64
N PRO A 225 -1.96 9.22 -3.81
CA PRO A 225 -0.95 8.16 -3.93
C PRO A 225 -0.02 8.37 -5.15
N GLY A 226 -0.55 8.91 -6.26
CA GLY A 226 0.24 9.22 -7.44
C GLY A 226 1.31 10.29 -7.18
N VAL A 227 0.94 11.37 -6.47
CA VAL A 227 1.87 12.44 -6.09
C VAL A 227 2.99 11.92 -5.18
N VAL A 228 2.65 11.12 -4.16
CA VAL A 228 3.63 10.50 -3.24
C VAL A 228 4.56 9.54 -4.00
N PHE A 229 4.03 8.78 -4.95
CA PHE A 229 4.82 7.86 -5.77
C PHE A 229 5.83 8.58 -6.68
N VAL A 230 5.42 9.68 -7.33
CA VAL A 230 6.34 10.53 -8.13
C VAL A 230 7.44 11.10 -7.24
N LEU A 231 7.10 11.60 -6.05
CA LEU A 231 8.07 12.14 -5.09
C LEU A 231 9.09 11.07 -4.65
N LEU A 232 8.66 9.83 -4.40
CA LEU A 232 9.56 8.72 -4.06
C LEU A 232 10.52 8.37 -5.20
N ILE A 233 10.04 8.33 -6.45
CA ILE A 233 10.90 8.07 -7.61
C ILE A 233 11.95 9.18 -7.74
N VAL A 234 11.52 10.44 -7.69
CA VAL A 234 12.40 11.61 -7.77
C VAL A 234 13.46 11.60 -6.68
N TYR A 235 13.05 11.40 -5.42
CA TYR A 235 13.96 11.32 -4.28
C TYR A 235 14.99 10.18 -4.44
N THR A 236 14.55 9.02 -4.95
CA THR A 236 15.43 7.86 -5.13
C THR A 236 16.41 8.07 -6.29
N LEU A 237 15.95 8.62 -7.42
CA LEU A 237 16.79 8.91 -8.58
C LEU A 237 17.79 10.03 -8.27
N GLY A 238 17.34 11.12 -7.67
CA GLY A 238 18.21 12.24 -7.30
C GLY A 238 19.37 11.78 -6.41
N ARG A 239 19.03 11.12 -5.28
CA ARG A 239 20.00 10.51 -4.38
C ARG A 239 20.92 9.45 -5.02
N LEU A 240 20.49 8.81 -6.11
CA LEU A 240 21.32 7.84 -6.85
C LEU A 240 22.35 8.52 -7.77
N TYR A 241 22.06 9.75 -8.23
CA TYR A 241 22.91 10.52 -9.14
C TYR A 241 23.63 11.70 -8.47
N ASP A 242 23.54 11.84 -7.14
CA ASP A 242 24.08 12.94 -6.33
C ASP A 242 23.78 14.33 -6.96
N SER A 243 22.53 14.56 -7.36
CA SER A 243 22.19 15.76 -8.15
C SER A 243 22.24 17.03 -7.29
N PRO A 244 23.12 18.01 -7.61
CA PRO A 244 23.23 19.25 -6.84
C PRO A 244 22.00 20.17 -7.02
N ASP A 245 21.12 19.86 -7.97
CA ASP A 245 19.90 20.63 -8.26
C ASP A 245 18.70 20.23 -7.39
N GLU A 246 18.82 19.19 -6.55
CA GLU A 246 17.78 18.75 -5.62
C GLU A 246 17.51 19.76 -4.50
N ARG A 247 16.53 20.62 -4.72
CA ARG A 247 16.00 21.53 -3.71
C ARG A 247 14.79 20.93 -3.02
N PHE A 248 15.02 20.22 -1.92
CA PHE A 248 13.94 19.79 -1.04
C PHE A 248 13.47 20.95 -0.14
N PHE A 249 12.16 21.11 0.00
CA PHE A 249 11.53 22.14 0.84
C PHE A 249 11.84 21.90 2.33
N LEU A 250 11.61 20.68 2.80
CA LEU A 250 11.75 20.32 4.21
C LEU A 250 13.20 20.46 4.69
N LEU A 251 14.19 20.12 3.86
CA LEU A 251 15.61 20.32 4.22
C LEU A 251 15.95 21.81 4.38
N GLN A 252 15.45 22.68 3.51
CA GLN A 252 15.64 24.13 3.61
C GLN A 252 14.92 24.72 4.84
N VAL A 253 13.71 24.22 5.17
CA VAL A 253 12.97 24.60 6.38
C VAL A 253 13.68 24.12 7.65
N MET A 254 14.18 22.88 7.69
CA MET A 254 14.89 22.33 8.84
C MET A 254 16.27 22.97 9.06
N ALA A 255 16.92 23.48 8.01
CA ALA A 255 18.19 24.19 8.11
C ALA A 255 18.08 25.56 8.82
N ASN A 256 16.88 26.14 8.91
CA ASN A 256 16.64 27.41 9.58
C ASN A 256 15.62 27.24 10.73
N GLN A 257 16.07 27.45 11.98
CA GLN A 257 15.24 27.29 13.17
C GLN A 257 14.00 28.18 13.18
N ASP A 258 14.06 29.40 12.64
CA ASP A 258 12.90 30.29 12.59
C ASP A 258 11.84 29.76 11.61
N TYR A 259 12.27 29.24 10.46
CA TYR A 259 11.39 28.62 9.47
C TYR A 259 10.80 27.30 10.00
N LEU A 260 11.60 26.48 10.69
CA LEU A 260 11.13 25.26 11.34
C LEU A 260 10.07 25.56 12.41
N ASN A 261 10.30 26.54 13.28
CA ASN A 261 9.34 26.95 14.30
C ASN A 261 8.04 27.50 13.69
N LEU A 262 8.15 28.31 12.63
CA LEU A 262 6.99 28.82 11.88
C LEU A 262 6.20 27.68 11.23
N TYR A 263 6.89 26.76 10.54
CA TYR A 263 6.30 25.59 9.89
C TYR A 263 5.57 24.69 10.90
N LEU A 264 6.22 24.35 12.03
CA LEU A 264 5.62 23.51 13.07
C LEU A 264 4.41 24.17 13.72
N ARG A 265 4.51 25.46 14.08
CA ARG A 265 3.40 26.20 14.71
C ARG A 265 2.19 26.31 13.79
N ASN A 266 2.40 26.59 12.51
CA ASN A 266 1.33 26.64 11.51
C ASN A 266 0.79 25.23 11.20
N GLY A 267 1.67 24.24 11.16
CA GLY A 267 1.31 22.83 10.96
C GLY A 267 0.37 22.28 12.04
N VAL A 268 0.57 22.65 13.32
CA VAL A 268 -0.35 22.29 14.42
C VAL A 268 -1.77 22.78 14.13
N PHE A 269 -1.92 24.02 13.66
CA PHE A 269 -3.22 24.59 13.32
C PHE A 269 -3.81 23.95 12.05
N LEU A 270 -3.02 23.84 10.98
CA LEU A 270 -3.47 23.28 9.70
C LEU A 270 -3.88 21.80 9.83
N ALA A 271 -3.14 20.99 10.59
CA ALA A 271 -3.47 19.59 10.84
C ALA A 271 -4.71 19.41 11.74
N PHE A 272 -5.09 20.44 12.52
CA PHE A 272 -6.31 20.43 13.31
C PHE A 272 -7.57 20.74 12.48
N LEU A 273 -7.45 21.43 11.33
CA LEU A 273 -8.62 21.81 10.51
C LEU A 273 -9.48 20.60 10.10
N PRO A 274 -8.95 19.49 9.53
CA PRO A 274 -9.78 18.35 9.18
C PRO A 274 -10.51 17.74 10.39
N VAL A 275 -9.86 17.70 11.56
CA VAL A 275 -10.45 17.20 12.82
C VAL A 275 -11.63 18.07 13.26
N PHE A 276 -11.46 19.39 13.22
CA PHE A 276 -12.51 20.34 13.57
C PHE A 276 -13.74 20.24 12.66
N PHE A 277 -13.52 20.14 11.34
CA PHE A 277 -14.61 20.00 10.37
C PHE A 277 -15.31 18.63 10.45
N GLU A 278 -14.57 17.54 10.71
CA GLU A 278 -15.17 16.21 10.94
C GLU A 278 -16.07 16.21 12.18
N ALA A 279 -15.61 16.83 13.27
CA ALA A 279 -16.40 16.98 14.50
C ALA A 279 -17.70 17.77 14.26
N ILE A 280 -17.63 18.89 13.52
CA ILE A 280 -18.81 19.66 13.13
C ILE A 280 -19.75 18.82 12.26
N TYR A 281 -19.21 18.10 11.27
CA TYR A 281 -20.00 17.25 10.39
C TYR A 281 -20.78 16.17 11.18
N TRP A 282 -20.13 15.48 12.12
CA TRP A 282 -20.79 14.50 12.99
C TRP A 282 -21.86 15.13 13.89
N MET A 283 -21.62 16.31 14.47
CA MET A 283 -22.63 17.01 15.27
C MET A 283 -23.87 17.39 14.45
N ILE A 284 -23.69 17.83 13.20
CA ILE A 284 -24.80 18.16 12.28
C ILE A 284 -25.60 16.90 11.94
N GLU A 285 -24.94 15.81 11.56
CA GLU A 285 -25.63 14.58 11.14
C GLU A 285 -26.32 13.88 12.33
N LEU A 286 -25.75 13.90 13.54
CA LEU A 286 -26.42 13.41 14.75
C LEU A 286 -27.72 14.18 15.04
N ARG A 287 -27.68 15.52 15.05
CA ARG A 287 -28.89 16.35 15.22
C ARG A 287 -29.94 16.10 14.14
N ARG A 288 -29.51 15.85 12.91
CA ARG A 288 -30.40 15.52 11.78
C ARG A 288 -31.12 14.18 11.99
N LEU A 289 -30.46 13.20 12.61
CA LEU A 289 -31.05 11.90 12.95
C LEU A 289 -32.04 12.03 14.12
N GLU A 290 -31.69 12.80 15.16
CA GLU A 290 -32.60 13.13 16.28
C GLU A 290 -33.90 13.79 15.80
N MET A 291 -33.79 14.82 14.95
CA MET A 291 -34.97 15.49 14.37
C MET A 291 -35.85 14.55 13.54
N LYS A 292 -35.26 13.61 12.79
CA LYS A 292 -36.02 12.60 12.03
C LYS A 292 -36.74 11.61 12.95
N ALA A 293 -36.08 11.13 14.00
CA ALA A 293 -36.67 10.20 14.96
C ALA A 293 -37.89 10.82 15.67
N ASN A 294 -37.75 12.07 16.12
CA ASN A 294 -38.83 12.83 16.76
C ASN A 294 -39.99 13.15 15.81
N ALA A 295 -39.73 13.27 14.51
CA ALA A 295 -40.78 13.45 13.50
C ALA A 295 -41.57 12.15 13.26
N SER A 296 -40.91 10.98 13.23
CA SER A 296 -41.59 9.69 13.10
C SER A 296 -42.46 9.35 14.32
N SER A 297 -42.02 9.66 15.55
CA SER A 297 -42.78 9.36 16.77
C SER A 297 -44.03 10.22 16.98
N ASN A 298 -44.24 11.26 16.18
CA ASN A 298 -45.42 12.11 16.22
C ASN A 298 -46.49 11.71 15.18
N HIS A 299 -46.25 10.65 14.43
CA HIS A 299 -47.16 10.11 13.40
C HIS A 299 -47.64 8.67 13.70
N GLU A 300 -47.30 8.14 14.87
CA GLU A 300 -47.86 6.92 15.48
C GLU A 300 -48.83 7.28 16.62
#